data_AF-A0A6V7JN82-F1
#
_entry.id   AF-A0A6V7JN82-F1
#
_cell.length_a   1.000
_cell.length_b   1.000
_cell.length_c   1.000
_cell.angle_alpha   90.00
_cell.angle_beta   90.00
_cell.angle_gamma   90.00
#
_symmetry.space_group_name_H-M   'P 1'
#
loop_
_entity.id
_entity.type
_entity.pdbx_description
1 polymer ?
#
loop_
_entity_poly.entity_id
_entity_poly.type
_entity_poly.pdbx_seq_one_letter_code
_entity_poly.pdbx_strand_id
1 'polypeptide(L)'
;MEEGQCAECHAKTSLSYMLSFSITSQLQTLFLREEFTPNLSYRFNRGKIGEHSVEDIDDGDHYKEQQAYGFLNDPWAISFMWNSDGAQLYKSSQKSIWPLYLVVNELPYAMRYRQENVIMAGLWCAL
;
A
#
# COMPACT_ATOMS: atom_id res chain seq x y z
N MET A 1 9.67 38.55 12.83
CA MET A 1 10.05 37.23 12.30
C MET A 1 9.40 37.11 10.94
N GLU A 2 10.16 36.92 9.87
CA GLU A 2 9.58 36.60 8.58
C GLU A 2 9.02 35.16 8.64
N GLU A 3 7.81 34.95 8.12
CA GLU A 3 7.22 33.61 8.03
C GLU A 3 8.13 32.68 7.22
N GLY A 4 8.47 31.51 7.78
CA GLY A 4 9.20 30.46 7.06
C GLY A 4 10.72 30.40 7.28
N GLN A 5 11.23 30.81 8.46
CA GLN A 5 12.63 30.60 8.86
C GLN A 5 12.73 29.81 10.16
N CYS A 6 13.70 28.89 10.23
CA CYS A 6 14.02 28.17 11.46
C CYS A 6 14.58 29.14 12.53
N ALA A 7 14.08 29.03 13.76
CA ALA A 7 14.43 29.94 14.85
C ALA A 7 15.90 29.86 15.32
N GLU A 8 16.60 28.75 15.06
CA GLU A 8 18.00 28.58 15.49
C GLU A 8 19.01 28.84 14.37
N CYS A 9 18.77 28.30 13.18
CA CYS A 9 19.75 28.37 12.08
C CYS A 9 19.38 29.35 10.97
N HIS A 10 18.22 30.02 11.07
CA HIS A 10 17.69 30.97 10.08
C HIS A 10 17.54 30.42 8.64
N ALA A 11 17.68 29.11 8.45
CA ALA A 11 17.44 28.48 7.17
C ALA A 11 15.97 28.62 6.75
N LYS A 12 15.73 28.83 5.45
CA LYS A 12 14.38 28.76 4.88
C LYS A 12 13.78 27.39 5.18
N THR A 13 12.62 27.36 5.84
CA THR A 13 11.87 26.12 6.02
C THR A 13 11.16 25.76 4.72
N SER A 14 11.47 24.60 4.17
CA SER A 14 10.71 24.00 3.07
C SER A 14 9.31 23.62 3.55
N LEU A 15 8.28 23.93 2.76
CA LEU A 15 6.91 23.57 3.11
C LEU A 15 6.74 22.07 2.88
N SER A 16 6.49 21.32 3.95
CA SER A 16 6.19 19.88 3.84
C SER A 16 4.79 19.59 4.34
N TYR A 17 4.02 18.83 3.57
CA TYR A 17 2.66 18.44 3.95
C TYR A 17 2.29 17.07 3.35
N MET A 18 1.33 16.41 3.98
CA MET A 18 0.75 15.16 3.50
C MET A 18 -0.67 15.43 2.98
N LEU A 19 -0.94 15.03 1.75
CA LEU A 19 -2.32 14.88 1.27
C LEU A 19 -2.77 13.46 1.62
N SER A 20 -3.82 13.32 2.44
CA SER A 20 -4.40 12.02 2.79
C SER A 20 -5.61 11.72 1.94
N PHE A 21 -5.75 10.46 1.50
CA PHE A 21 -6.92 10.01 0.73
C PHE A 21 -7.70 8.95 1.52
N SER A 22 -9.02 8.90 1.33
CA SER A 22 -9.88 7.95 2.02
C SER A 22 -9.62 6.52 1.52
N ILE A 23 -8.92 5.73 2.34
CA ILE A 23 -8.72 4.29 2.11
C ILE A 23 -10.08 3.58 2.09
N THR A 24 -10.98 3.92 3.01
CA THR A 24 -12.31 3.32 3.12
C THR A 24 -13.13 3.50 1.84
N SER A 25 -13.13 4.70 1.25
CA SER A 25 -13.88 4.96 0.02
C SER A 25 -13.33 4.17 -1.16
N GLN A 26 -12.00 4.05 -1.27
CA GLN A 26 -11.36 3.24 -2.31
C GLN A 26 -11.64 1.75 -2.11
N LEU A 27 -11.61 1.25 -0.87
CA LEU A 27 -12.01 -0.12 -0.56
C LEU A 27 -13.46 -0.38 -0.93
N GLN A 28 -14.38 0.51 -0.59
CA GLN A 28 -15.78 0.38 -1.01
C GLN A 28 -15.90 0.26 -2.54
N THR A 29 -15.17 1.08 -3.30
CA THR A 29 -15.11 0.97 -4.76
C THR A 29 -14.56 -0.37 -5.23
N LEU A 30 -13.51 -0.89 -4.58
CA LEU A 30 -12.95 -2.21 -4.91
C LEU A 30 -13.96 -3.33 -4.67
N PHE A 31 -14.60 -3.36 -3.49
CA PHE A 31 -15.57 -4.38 -3.12
C PHE A 31 -16.87 -4.34 -3.95
N LEU A 32 -17.18 -3.21 -4.59
CA LEU A 32 -18.30 -3.10 -5.53
C LEU A 32 -18.02 -3.77 -6.89
N ARG A 33 -16.77 -4.09 -7.21
CA ARG A 33 -16.42 -4.73 -8.49
C ARG A 33 -16.70 -6.22 -8.40
N GLU A 34 -17.45 -6.74 -9.37
CA GLU A 34 -17.87 -8.15 -9.42
C GLU A 34 -16.70 -9.13 -9.30
N GLU A 35 -15.55 -8.81 -9.90
CA GLU A 35 -14.37 -9.66 -9.87
C GLU A 35 -13.56 -9.56 -8.58
N PHE A 36 -13.71 -8.52 -7.75
CA PHE A 36 -12.79 -8.30 -6.63
C PHE A 36 -12.92 -9.37 -5.54
N THR A 37 -14.15 -9.57 -5.04
CA THR A 37 -14.43 -10.52 -3.96
C THR A 37 -14.09 -11.98 -4.34
N PRO A 38 -14.47 -12.50 -5.52
CA PRO A 38 -14.06 -13.84 -5.94
C PRO A 38 -12.53 -14.02 -5.97
N ASN A 39 -11.78 -12.98 -6.35
CA ASN A 39 -10.33 -13.03 -6.41
C ASN A 39 -9.66 -13.05 -5.03
N LEU A 40 -10.29 -12.58 -3.96
CA LEU A 40 -9.75 -12.72 -2.59
C LEU A 40 -9.65 -14.18 -2.14
N SER A 41 -10.46 -15.06 -2.74
CA SER A 41 -10.42 -16.49 -2.47
C SER A 41 -9.18 -17.18 -3.07
N TYR A 42 -8.36 -16.46 -3.85
CA TYR A 42 -7.11 -16.96 -4.43
C TYR A 42 -6.21 -17.63 -3.38
N ARG A 43 -6.04 -17.00 -2.21
CA ARG A 43 -5.17 -17.51 -1.11
C ARG A 43 -5.58 -18.89 -0.57
N PHE A 44 -6.83 -19.30 -0.77
CA PHE A 44 -7.34 -20.60 -0.31
C PHE A 44 -7.32 -21.67 -1.41
N ASN A 45 -7.30 -21.23 -2.67
CA ASN A 45 -7.41 -22.11 -3.84
C ASN A 45 -6.11 -22.15 -4.66
N ARG A 46 -5.04 -21.49 -4.18
CA ARG A 46 -3.75 -21.43 -4.87
C ARG A 46 -3.11 -22.82 -4.90
N GLY A 47 -2.83 -23.30 -6.10
CA GLY A 47 -1.99 -24.48 -6.31
C GLY A 47 -0.52 -24.08 -6.24
N LYS A 48 0.22 -24.66 -5.29
CA LYS A 48 1.68 -24.50 -5.22
C LYS A 48 2.38 -25.38 -6.26
N ILE A 49 3.50 -24.90 -6.79
CA ILE A 49 4.37 -25.70 -7.66
C ILE A 49 5.11 -26.75 -6.82
N GLY A 50 5.55 -26.39 -5.61
CA GLY A 50 6.17 -27.32 -4.66
C GLY A 50 5.70 -27.09 -3.22
N GLU A 51 5.47 -28.18 -2.48
CA GLU A 51 4.96 -28.12 -1.10
C GLU A 51 5.81 -27.21 -0.19
N HIS A 52 7.13 -27.29 -0.34
CA HIS A 52 8.10 -26.53 0.46
C HIS A 52 8.60 -25.24 -0.20
N SER A 53 8.09 -24.89 -1.39
CA SER A 53 8.49 -23.67 -2.09
C SER A 53 7.89 -22.44 -1.42
N VAL A 54 8.62 -21.33 -1.43
CA VAL A 54 8.10 -19.99 -1.08
C VAL A 54 7.83 -19.27 -2.39
N GLU A 55 6.56 -19.20 -2.78
CA GLU A 55 6.13 -18.73 -4.09
C GLU A 55 5.35 -17.41 -4.00
N ASP A 56 4.67 -17.17 -2.87
CA ASP A 56 3.91 -15.95 -2.62
C ASP A 56 3.91 -15.60 -1.12
N ILE A 57 3.36 -14.43 -0.75
CA ILE A 57 3.37 -13.87 0.61
C ILE A 57 2.66 -14.76 1.63
N ASP A 58 1.66 -15.51 1.19
CA ASP A 58 0.90 -16.47 1.98
C ASP A 58 1.71 -17.71 2.37
N ASP A 59 2.88 -17.92 1.76
CA ASP A 59 3.81 -18.98 2.18
C ASP A 59 4.59 -18.65 3.46
N GLY A 60 4.59 -17.38 3.90
CA GLY A 60 5.27 -16.96 5.12
C GLY A 60 4.62 -17.55 6.38
N ASP A 61 5.45 -18.00 7.33
CA ASP A 61 4.97 -18.68 8.55
C ASP A 61 3.97 -17.84 9.35
N HIS A 62 4.22 -16.53 9.48
CA HIS A 62 3.29 -15.61 10.13
C HIS A 62 1.97 -15.47 9.37
N TYR A 63 2.00 -15.48 8.03
CA TYR A 63 0.79 -15.36 7.23
C TYR A 63 -0.05 -16.63 7.36
N LYS A 64 0.59 -17.81 7.34
CA LYS A 64 -0.05 -19.10 7.62
C LYS A 64 -0.65 -19.18 9.01
N GLU A 65 0.05 -18.69 10.03
CA GLU A 65 -0.46 -18.61 11.40
C GLU A 65 -1.73 -17.73 11.47
N GLN A 66 -1.71 -16.56 10.82
CA GLN A 66 -2.86 -15.67 10.75
C GLN A 66 -4.03 -16.26 9.96
N GLN A 67 -3.77 -17.04 8.90
CA GLN A 67 -4.81 -17.75 8.16
C GLN A 67 -5.41 -18.92 8.96
N ALA A 68 -4.59 -19.62 9.74
CA ALA A 68 -5.04 -20.77 10.51
C ALA A 68 -5.86 -20.35 11.75
N TYR A 69 -5.40 -19.33 12.48
CA TYR A 69 -5.97 -19.00 13.81
C TYR A 69 -6.17 -17.50 14.06
N GLY A 70 -5.76 -16.63 13.14
CA GLY A 70 -5.74 -15.18 13.34
C GLY A 70 -6.78 -14.42 12.51
N PHE A 71 -6.50 -13.12 12.28
CA PHE A 71 -7.41 -12.21 11.57
C PHE A 71 -7.69 -12.67 10.13
N LEU A 72 -6.71 -13.31 9.48
CA LEU A 72 -6.82 -13.75 8.09
C LEU A 72 -7.53 -15.10 7.91
N ASN A 73 -8.05 -15.69 9.00
CA ASN A 73 -8.92 -16.86 8.92
C ASN A 73 -10.27 -16.50 8.25
N ASP A 74 -10.77 -15.27 8.47
CA ASP A 74 -11.99 -14.79 7.83
C ASP A 74 -11.78 -14.57 6.32
N PRO A 75 -12.56 -15.20 5.43
CA PRO A 75 -12.49 -14.99 3.98
C PRO A 75 -12.62 -13.52 3.52
N TRP A 76 -13.23 -12.67 4.35
CA TRP A 76 -13.42 -11.24 4.07
C TRP A 76 -12.28 -10.37 4.61
N ALA A 77 -11.39 -10.93 5.44
CA ALA A 77 -10.26 -10.20 5.99
C ALA A 77 -9.12 -10.07 4.97
N ILE A 78 -8.68 -8.83 4.77
CA ILE A 78 -7.60 -8.45 3.87
C ILE A 78 -6.42 -7.85 4.64
N SER A 79 -5.22 -8.06 4.12
CA SER A 79 -4.00 -7.42 4.57
C SER A 79 -3.41 -6.57 3.46
N PHE A 80 -2.63 -5.56 3.86
CA PHE A 80 -2.00 -4.65 2.92
C PHE A 80 -0.48 -4.80 2.95
N MET A 81 0.11 -4.76 1.77
CA MET A 81 1.49 -4.32 1.62
C MET A 81 1.47 -2.85 1.21
N TRP A 82 2.24 -2.03 1.91
CA TRP A 82 2.34 -0.60 1.65
C TRP A 82 3.73 -0.25 1.13
N ASN A 83 3.77 0.71 0.21
CA ASN A 83 5.01 1.18 -0.39
C ASN A 83 5.01 2.71 -0.40
N SER A 84 6.21 3.27 -0.22
CA SER A 84 6.48 4.69 -0.47
C SER A 84 7.68 4.78 -1.40
N ASP A 85 7.48 5.35 -2.59
CA ASP A 85 8.59 5.60 -3.53
C ASP A 85 8.77 7.10 -3.72
N GLY A 86 10.02 7.55 -3.84
CA GLY A 86 10.37 8.96 -3.90
C GLY A 86 10.61 9.42 -5.33
N ALA A 87 9.84 10.38 -5.81
CA ALA A 87 10.09 11.05 -7.07
C ALA A 87 10.59 12.48 -6.83
N GLN A 88 11.75 12.82 -7.39
CA GLN A 88 12.21 14.20 -7.46
C GLN A 88 11.42 14.94 -8.53
N LEU A 89 10.82 16.08 -8.18
CA LEU A 89 10.03 16.87 -9.13
C LEU A 89 10.90 17.55 -10.19
N TYR A 90 12.12 17.94 -9.82
CA TYR A 90 13.06 18.61 -10.71
C TYR A 90 14.47 18.10 -10.44
N LYS A 91 15.26 17.89 -11.51
CA LYS A 91 16.63 17.35 -11.46
C LYS A 91 17.62 18.14 -10.57
N SER A 92 17.28 19.37 -10.18
CA SER A 92 18.17 20.27 -9.44
C SER A 92 17.49 20.99 -8.26
N SER A 93 16.32 20.51 -7.83
CA SER A 93 15.64 21.04 -6.64
C SER A 93 15.61 20.00 -5.53
N GLN A 94 15.57 20.45 -4.27
CA GLN A 94 15.34 19.55 -3.13
C GLN A 94 13.86 19.14 -2.98
N LYS A 95 13.00 19.51 -3.93
CA LYS A 95 11.57 19.19 -3.88
C LYS A 95 11.33 17.74 -4.27
N SER A 96 10.61 17.02 -3.44
CA SER A 96 10.26 15.62 -3.69
C SER A 96 8.80 15.33 -3.34
N ILE A 97 8.25 14.36 -4.05
CA ILE A 97 6.94 13.80 -3.78
C ILE A 97 7.09 12.31 -3.52
N TRP A 98 6.42 11.83 -2.47
CA TRP A 98 6.40 10.42 -2.11
C TRP A 98 4.95 9.93 -2.00
N PRO A 99 4.42 9.24 -3.03
CA PRO A 99 3.16 8.52 -2.89
C PRO A 99 3.28 7.41 -1.85
N LEU A 100 2.30 7.35 -0.96
CA LEU A 100 2.04 6.21 -0.08
C LEU A 100 0.88 5.44 -0.67
N TYR A 101 1.14 4.23 -1.18
CA TYR A 101 0.11 3.38 -1.76
C TYR A 101 0.11 1.98 -1.13
N LEU A 102 -1.07 1.35 -1.15
CA LEU A 102 -1.33 0.04 -0.59
C LEU A 102 -1.78 -0.91 -1.70
N VAL A 103 -1.44 -2.18 -1.56
CA VAL A 103 -1.98 -3.27 -2.38
C VAL A 103 -2.53 -4.37 -1.48
N VAL A 104 -3.61 -5.01 -1.91
CA VAL A 104 -4.27 -6.10 -1.18
C VAL A 104 -3.50 -7.40 -1.44
N ASN A 105 -2.99 -8.04 -0.38
CA ASN A 105 -2.17 -9.25 -0.49
C ASN A 105 -2.97 -10.48 -0.95
N GLU A 106 -4.25 -10.53 -0.61
CA GLU A 106 -5.12 -11.69 -0.89
C GLU A 106 -5.53 -11.79 -2.36
N LEU A 107 -5.29 -10.75 -3.16
CA LEU A 107 -5.45 -10.82 -4.60
C LEU A 107 -4.35 -11.68 -5.24
N PRO A 108 -4.62 -12.30 -6.42
CA PRO A 108 -3.59 -12.94 -7.22
C PRO A 108 -2.43 -11.99 -7.50
N TYR A 109 -1.19 -12.50 -7.49
CA TYR A 109 0.02 -11.70 -7.71
C TYR A 109 -0.08 -10.75 -8.92
N ALA A 110 -0.58 -11.27 -10.06
CA ALA A 110 -0.75 -10.51 -11.30
C ALA A 110 -1.85 -9.43 -11.25
N MET A 111 -2.64 -9.37 -10.18
CA MET A 111 -3.70 -8.39 -9.96
C MET A 111 -3.32 -7.30 -8.96
N ARG A 112 -2.45 -7.59 -7.97
CA ARG A 112 -2.14 -6.68 -6.85
C ARG A 112 -1.73 -5.28 -7.30
N TYR A 113 -0.86 -5.21 -8.31
CA TYR A 113 -0.27 -3.96 -8.80
C TYR A 113 -0.95 -3.40 -10.06
N ARG A 114 -2.09 -3.97 -10.47
CA ARG A 114 -2.89 -3.34 -11.52
C ARG A 114 -3.40 -2.00 -10.99
N GLN A 115 -3.39 -0.98 -11.84
CA GLN A 115 -3.70 0.40 -11.45
C GLN A 115 -5.05 0.50 -10.72
N GLU A 116 -6.03 -0.30 -11.13
CA GLU A 116 -7.36 -0.33 -10.55
C GLU A 116 -7.45 -1.02 -9.17
N ASN A 117 -6.39 -1.69 -8.70
CA ASN A 117 -6.32 -2.37 -7.40
C ASN A 117 -5.35 -1.70 -6.42
N VAL A 118 -4.59 -0.68 -6.86
CA VAL A 118 -3.71 0.11 -6.02
C VAL A 118 -4.53 1.15 -5.26
N ILE A 119 -4.37 1.21 -3.95
CA ILE A 119 -5.06 2.16 -3.07
C ILE A 119 -4.08 3.27 -2.73
N MET A 120 -4.39 4.52 -3.11
CA MET A 120 -3.60 5.68 -2.70
C MET A 120 -3.98 6.06 -1.26
N ALA A 121 -3.08 5.94 -0.31
CA ALA A 121 -3.33 6.33 1.08
C ALA A 121 -2.87 7.77 1.34
N GLY A 122 -1.79 8.20 0.70
CA GLY A 122 -1.28 9.55 0.88
C GLY A 122 -0.28 9.99 -0.19
N LEU A 123 -0.01 11.29 -0.19
CA LEU A 123 1.04 11.90 -1.00
C LEU A 123 1.82 12.89 -0.13
N TRP A 124 3.05 12.53 0.22
CA TRP A 124 3.94 13.42 0.95
C TRP A 124 4.62 14.37 -0.03
N CYS A 125 4.46 15.67 0.18
CA CYS A 125 5.04 16.72 -0.62
C CYS A 125 6.07 17.47 0.23
N ALA A 126 7.34 17.39 -0.14
CA ALA A 126 8.40 18.24 0.39
C ALA A 126 8.75 19.31 -0.65
N LEU A 127 8.36 20.57 -0.43
CA LEU A 127 8.41 21.68 -1.40
C LEU A 127 9.32 22.84 -1.01
#